data_AF-A0A817YHR6-F1
#
_entry.id   AF-A0A817YHR6-F1
#
_cell.length_a   1.000
_cell.length_b   1.000
_cell.length_c   1.000
_cell.angle_alpha   90.00
_cell.angle_beta   90.00
_cell.angle_gamma   90.00
#
_symmetry.space_group_name_H-M   'P 1'
#
loop_
_entity.id
_entity.type
_entity.pdbx_description
1 polymer ?
#
loop_
_entity_poly.entity_id
_entity_poly.type
_entity_poly.pdbx_seq_one_letter_code
_entity_poly.pdbx_strand_id
1 'polypeptide(L)'
;MNSIRHSAHGISQLPKHFVRWLRGTCISCPVIPILDGNLESPHFTFYNDVKQHPDVVSTLKPVRSYASGLITSINQTLTLLLTYNDLWKSDKQKYTSRFALKSRTYSDYDEIMKIFSKINQTFDYYLINKNIYSIELCFKQFHQALKYHCKEWINH
;
A
#
# COMPACT_ATOMS: atom_id res chain seq x y z
N MET A 1 3.05 -5.34 0.48
CA MET A 1 1.66 -5.76 0.70
C MET A 1 1.42 -7.26 0.49
N ASN A 2 1.86 -7.84 -0.64
CA ASN A 2 2.07 -9.31 -0.71
C ASN A 2 2.90 -9.78 0.48
N SER A 3 3.89 -9.00 0.91
CA SER A 3 4.68 -9.26 2.10
C SER A 3 3.87 -9.48 3.40
N ILE A 4 2.89 -8.63 3.78
CA ILE A 4 2.12 -8.84 5.04
C ILE A 4 1.29 -10.14 4.96
N ARG A 5 0.61 -10.36 3.83
CA ARG A 5 -0.17 -11.58 3.60
C ARG A 5 0.72 -12.82 3.55
N HIS A 6 1.89 -12.69 2.92
CA HIS A 6 2.90 -13.75 2.80
C HIS A 6 3.55 -14.06 4.14
N SER A 7 3.82 -13.07 4.97
CA SER A 7 4.35 -13.26 6.34
C SER A 7 3.31 -13.94 7.22
N ALA A 8 2.05 -13.49 7.20
CA ALA A 8 0.96 -14.15 7.92
C ALA A 8 0.74 -15.59 7.44
N HIS A 9 0.83 -15.82 6.13
CA HIS A 9 0.76 -17.16 5.56
C HIS A 9 1.96 -18.01 6.00
N GLY A 10 3.19 -17.51 5.90
CA GLY A 10 4.40 -18.21 6.31
C GLY A 10 4.36 -18.63 7.77
N ILE A 11 3.92 -17.75 8.67
CA ILE A 11 3.75 -18.07 10.09
C ILE A 11 2.72 -19.20 10.28
N SER A 12 1.61 -19.18 9.53
CA SER A 12 0.61 -20.25 9.61
C SER A 12 1.12 -21.61 9.11
N GLN A 13 2.19 -21.64 8.30
CA GLN A 13 2.80 -22.87 7.79
C GLN A 13 3.92 -23.41 8.69
N LEU A 14 4.46 -22.62 9.63
CA LEU A 14 5.50 -23.07 10.57
C LEU A 14 5.16 -24.38 11.30
N PRO A 15 3.91 -24.60 11.77
CA PRO A 15 3.50 -25.85 12.42
C PRO A 15 3.73 -27.13 11.58
N LYS A 16 3.88 -27.02 10.25
CA LYS A 16 4.23 -28.16 9.38
C LYS A 16 5.64 -28.71 9.63
N HIS A 17 6.53 -27.92 10.24
CA HIS A 17 7.90 -28.35 10.55
C HIS A 17 8.00 -29.01 11.93
N PHE A 18 6.94 -28.91 12.75
CA PHE A 18 6.89 -29.51 14.08
C PHE A 18 6.27 -30.90 13.99
N VAL A 19 7.14 -31.92 13.93
CA VAL A 19 6.77 -33.33 13.93
C VAL A 19 6.26 -33.74 15.30
N ARG A 20 5.18 -34.52 15.35
CA ARG A 20 4.66 -35.04 16.61
C ARG A 20 5.52 -36.15 17.17
N TRP A 21 5.43 -36.34 18.48
CA TRP A 21 6.05 -37.47 19.16
C TRP A 21 5.01 -38.55 19.46
N LEU A 22 5.48 -39.80 19.53
CA LEU A 22 4.69 -40.92 20.02
C LEU A 22 4.23 -40.62 21.45
N ARG A 23 2.93 -40.82 21.70
CA ARG A 23 2.28 -40.44 22.96
C ARG A 23 3.04 -41.00 24.17
N GLY A 24 3.44 -40.13 25.09
CA GLY A 24 4.17 -40.51 26.30
C GLY A 24 5.65 -40.84 26.09
N THR A 25 6.22 -40.53 24.92
CA THR A 25 7.64 -40.74 24.61
C THR A 25 8.25 -39.48 23.99
N CYS A 26 9.59 -39.42 23.97
CA CYS A 26 10.35 -38.42 23.20
C CYS A 26 10.76 -38.93 21.81
N ILE A 27 10.07 -39.96 21.30
CA ILE A 27 10.39 -40.59 20.02
C ILE A 27 9.52 -39.93 18.95
N SER A 28 10.16 -39.39 17.91
CA SER A 28 9.46 -38.80 16.76
C SER A 28 8.54 -39.82 16.08
N CYS A 29 7.35 -39.39 15.66
CA CYS A 29 6.44 -40.27 14.92
C CYS A 29 7.08 -40.74 13.60
N PRO A 30 6.95 -42.04 13.26
CA PRO A 30 7.43 -42.55 11.98
C PRO A 30 6.73 -41.85 10.81
N VAL A 31 7.44 -41.77 9.69
CA VAL A 31 6.96 -41.16 8.44
C VAL A 31 5.80 -42.00 7.91
N ILE A 32 4.65 -41.37 7.64
CA ILE A 32 3.49 -42.06 7.09
C ILE A 32 3.61 -41.96 5.57
N PRO A 33 3.72 -43.08 4.83
CA PRO A 33 3.76 -43.04 3.37
C PRO A 33 2.45 -42.47 2.84
N ILE A 34 2.56 -41.49 1.95
CA ILE A 34 1.43 -40.77 1.35
C ILE A 34 0.71 -41.74 0.41
N LEU A 35 -0.45 -42.25 0.85
CA LEU A 35 -1.25 -43.24 0.09
C LEU A 35 -2.00 -42.63 -1.10
N ASP A 36 -2.25 -41.32 -1.08
CA ASP A 36 -2.89 -40.59 -2.17
C ASP A 36 -2.19 -39.25 -2.34
N GLY A 37 -1.71 -38.96 -3.56
CA GLY A 37 -0.76 -37.90 -3.91
C GLY A 37 -1.16 -36.43 -3.66
N ASN A 38 -1.78 -36.11 -2.52
CA ASN A 38 -2.33 -34.81 -2.16
C ASN A 38 -1.88 -34.28 -0.79
N LEU A 39 -0.90 -34.89 -0.11
CA LEU A 39 -0.39 -34.38 1.16
C LEU A 39 1.04 -33.82 1.04
N GLU A 40 1.16 -32.50 1.25
CA GLU A 40 2.41 -31.71 1.19
C GLU A 40 3.46 -32.07 2.25
N SER A 41 3.23 -33.04 3.15
CA SER A 41 4.27 -33.45 4.11
C SER A 41 4.12 -34.92 4.52
N PRO A 42 5.18 -35.73 4.44
CA PRO A 42 5.15 -37.14 4.83
C PRO A 42 5.18 -37.36 6.36
N HIS A 43 5.24 -36.27 7.14
CA HIS A 43 5.28 -36.29 8.60
C HIS A 43 3.92 -35.97 9.23
N PHE A 44 3.57 -36.70 10.29
CA PHE A 44 2.45 -36.35 11.15
C PHE A 44 2.84 -35.14 12.01
N THR A 45 2.19 -33.99 11.79
CA THR A 45 2.54 -32.69 12.39
C THR A 45 1.39 -32.11 13.22
N PHE A 46 1.68 -31.07 14.00
CA PHE A 46 0.65 -30.31 14.73
C PHE A 46 -0.12 -29.32 13.84
N TYR A 47 0.17 -29.27 12.54
CA TYR A 47 -0.38 -28.26 11.64
C TYR A 47 -1.91 -28.18 11.62
N ASN A 48 -2.61 -29.31 11.54
CA ASN A 48 -4.07 -29.29 11.53
C ASN A 48 -4.67 -28.78 12.84
N ASP A 49 -4.07 -29.15 13.98
CA ASP A 49 -4.53 -28.74 15.31
C ASP A 49 -4.31 -27.24 15.51
N VAL A 50 -3.12 -26.74 15.16
CA VAL A 50 -2.78 -25.32 15.28
C VAL A 50 -3.60 -24.47 14.31
N LYS A 51 -3.82 -24.94 13.09
CA LYS A 51 -4.62 -24.23 12.08
C LYS A 51 -6.08 -24.05 12.51
N GLN A 52 -6.65 -25.04 13.20
CA GLN A 52 -8.03 -25.01 13.68
C GLN A 52 -8.16 -24.38 15.06
N HIS A 53 -7.04 -24.09 15.74
CA HIS A 53 -7.06 -23.50 17.07
C HIS A 53 -7.83 -22.16 17.06
N PRO A 54 -8.82 -21.97 17.96
CA PRO A 54 -9.68 -20.81 17.95
C PRO A 54 -8.90 -19.50 18.05
N ASP A 55 -7.81 -19.46 18.83
CA ASP A 55 -6.95 -18.28 18.95
C ASP A 55 -6.21 -17.93 17.65
N VAL A 56 -5.80 -18.95 16.88
CA VAL A 56 -5.11 -18.73 15.60
C VAL A 56 -6.11 -18.20 14.56
N VAL A 57 -7.30 -18.80 14.52
CA VAL A 57 -8.39 -18.38 13.62
C VAL A 57 -8.89 -16.98 13.98
N SER A 58 -9.04 -16.68 15.27
CA SER A 58 -9.51 -15.38 15.75
C SER A 58 -8.50 -14.28 15.46
N THR A 59 -7.20 -14.54 15.56
CA THR A 59 -6.14 -13.56 15.30
C THR A 59 -5.93 -13.29 13.81
N LEU A 60 -6.14 -14.28 12.95
CA LEU A 60 -5.97 -14.12 11.49
C LEU A 60 -7.03 -13.19 10.85
N LYS A 61 -8.26 -13.15 11.39
CA LYS A 61 -9.34 -12.30 10.87
C LYS A 61 -9.02 -10.80 10.97
N PRO A 62 -8.65 -10.26 12.15
CA PRO A 62 -8.20 -8.88 12.31
C PRO A 62 -7.02 -8.52 11.42
N VAL A 63 -6.02 -9.39 11.28
CA VAL A 63 -4.84 -9.12 10.44
C VAL A 63 -5.23 -8.92 8.97
N ARG A 64 -6.17 -9.73 8.46
CA ARG A 64 -6.70 -9.55 7.10
C ARG A 64 -7.48 -8.26 6.95
N SER A 65 -8.36 -7.95 7.91
CA SER A 65 -9.13 -6.71 7.92
C SER A 65 -8.21 -5.48 7.99
N TYR A 66 -7.16 -5.54 8.82
CA TYR A 66 -6.15 -4.51 8.94
C TYR A 66 -5.38 -4.28 7.63
N ALA A 67 -4.95 -5.37 6.97
CA ALA A 67 -4.32 -5.27 5.66
C ALA A 67 -5.25 -4.64 4.61
N SER A 68 -6.55 -4.98 4.65
CA SER A 68 -7.57 -4.35 3.80
C SER A 68 -7.76 -2.86 4.11
N GLY A 69 -7.88 -2.49 5.38
CA GLY A 69 -8.03 -1.10 5.81
C GLY A 69 -6.85 -0.24 5.41
N LEU A 70 -5.64 -0.78 5.52
CA LEU A 70 -4.41 -0.15 5.08
C LEU A 70 -4.44 0.16 3.58
N ILE A 71 -4.89 -0.77 2.74
CA ILE A 71 -5.06 -0.54 1.29
C ILE A 71 -5.98 0.63 1.04
N THR A 72 -7.15 0.61 1.68
CA THR A 72 -8.17 1.64 1.49
C THR A 72 -7.63 3.01 1.86
N SER A 73 -6.92 3.13 2.99
CA SER A 73 -6.32 4.40 3.42
C SER A 73 -5.18 4.88 2.51
N ILE A 74 -4.36 3.96 1.99
CA ILE A 74 -3.32 4.31 0.99
C ILE A 74 -4.00 4.79 -0.29
N ASN A 75 -4.99 4.06 -0.81
CA ASN A 75 -5.68 4.42 -2.04
C ASN A 75 -6.41 5.76 -1.92
N GLN A 76 -7.08 6.02 -0.80
CA GLN A 76 -7.69 7.34 -0.56
C GLN A 76 -6.64 8.46 -0.59
N THR A 77 -5.48 8.24 0.03
CA THR A 77 -4.39 9.22 0.03
C THR A 77 -3.82 9.41 -1.37
N LEU A 78 -3.63 8.33 -2.15
CA LEU A 78 -3.16 8.41 -3.53
C LEU A 78 -4.18 9.06 -4.45
N THR A 79 -5.48 8.79 -4.31
CA THR A 79 -6.53 9.42 -5.12
C THR A 79 -6.54 10.93 -4.91
N LEU A 80 -6.40 11.41 -3.68
CA LEU A 80 -6.25 12.84 -3.38
C LEU A 80 -5.01 13.44 -4.05
N LEU A 81 -3.91 12.70 -4.13
CA LEU A 81 -2.71 13.18 -4.83
C LEU A 81 -2.90 13.15 -6.35
N LEU A 82 -3.60 12.13 -6.87
CA LEU A 82 -3.89 11.97 -8.28
C LEU A 82 -4.88 13.02 -8.81
N THR A 83 -5.74 13.61 -7.98
CA THR A 83 -6.55 14.76 -8.42
C THR A 83 -5.71 15.98 -8.79
N TYR A 84 -4.50 16.11 -8.22
CA TYR A 84 -3.54 17.14 -8.64
C TYR A 84 -2.73 16.72 -9.89
N ASN A 85 -2.85 15.48 -10.36
CA ASN A 85 -2.12 14.97 -11.52
C ASN A 85 -2.67 15.54 -12.85
N ASP A 86 -3.96 15.91 -12.93
CA ASP A 86 -4.52 16.52 -14.14
C ASP A 86 -3.93 17.91 -14.42
N LEU A 87 -3.51 18.61 -13.36
CA LEU A 87 -2.74 19.85 -13.44
C LEU A 87 -1.29 19.63 -13.87
N TRP A 88 -0.77 18.41 -13.68
CA TRP A 88 0.60 18.01 -14.03
C TRP A 88 0.70 17.43 -15.46
N LYS A 89 -0.30 16.67 -15.90
CA LYS A 89 -0.36 16.02 -17.22
C LYS A 89 -0.72 16.97 -18.36
N SER A 90 -1.30 18.13 -18.04
CA SER A 90 -1.62 19.12 -19.05
C SER A 90 -0.34 19.72 -19.60
N ASP A 91 0.04 19.22 -20.78
CA ASP A 91 1.20 19.65 -21.57
C ASP A 91 1.19 21.18 -21.66
N LYS A 92 2.10 21.85 -20.92
CA LYS A 92 2.09 23.31 -20.71
C LYS A 92 1.91 24.04 -22.03
N GLN A 93 2.69 23.68 -23.04
CA GLN A 93 2.62 24.29 -24.38
C GLN A 93 1.26 24.11 -25.07
N LYS A 94 0.61 22.94 -24.95
CA LYS A 94 -0.73 22.71 -25.53
C LYS A 94 -1.81 23.44 -24.74
N TYR A 95 -1.67 23.53 -23.43
CA TYR A 95 -2.59 24.30 -22.59
C TYR A 95 -2.47 25.78 -22.91
N THR A 96 -1.26 26.37 -22.86
CA THR A 96 -1.04 27.80 -23.13
C THR A 96 -1.38 28.19 -24.57
N SER A 97 -1.11 27.35 -25.57
CA SER A 97 -1.50 27.62 -26.96
C SER A 97 -3.01 27.60 -27.17
N ARG A 98 -3.72 26.60 -26.62
CA ARG A 98 -5.20 26.59 -26.62
C ARG A 98 -5.80 27.73 -25.81
N PHE A 99 -5.12 28.13 -24.73
CA PHE A 99 -5.50 29.24 -23.88
C PHE A 99 -5.33 30.58 -24.59
N ALA A 100 -4.23 30.79 -25.32
CA ALA A 100 -3.98 31.98 -26.12
C ALA A 100 -4.96 32.14 -27.30
N LEU A 101 -5.42 31.02 -27.87
CA LEU A 101 -6.45 31.01 -28.94
C LEU A 101 -7.84 31.39 -28.45
N LYS A 102 -8.12 31.20 -27.15
CA LYS A 102 -9.39 31.59 -26.52
C LYS A 102 -9.17 32.97 -25.89
N SER A 103 -9.52 34.04 -26.60
CA SER A 103 -9.32 35.42 -26.12
C SER A 103 -9.90 35.61 -24.71
N ARG A 104 -9.02 35.56 -23.72
CA ARG A 104 -9.33 35.64 -22.30
C ARG A 104 -8.70 36.90 -21.72
N THR A 105 -9.34 37.45 -20.70
CA THR A 105 -8.96 38.74 -20.12
C THR A 105 -7.79 38.52 -19.17
N TYR A 106 -6.99 39.54 -18.86
CA TYR A 106 -5.89 39.43 -17.89
C TYR A 106 -6.32 38.80 -16.54
N SER A 107 -7.58 38.98 -16.14
CA SER A 107 -8.18 38.36 -14.96
C SER A 107 -8.17 36.83 -14.99
N ASP A 108 -8.33 36.20 -16.16
CA ASP A 108 -8.36 34.73 -16.29
C ASP A 108 -6.98 34.10 -16.07
N TYR A 109 -5.91 34.83 -16.43
CA TYR A 109 -4.52 34.41 -16.13
C TYR A 109 -4.25 34.46 -14.62
N ASP A 110 -4.74 35.52 -13.98
CA ASP A 110 -4.57 35.75 -12.55
C ASP A 110 -5.25 34.65 -11.71
N GLU A 111 -6.41 34.16 -12.15
CA GLU A 111 -7.10 33.02 -11.52
C GLU A 111 -6.27 31.72 -11.60
N ILE A 112 -5.63 31.45 -12.73
CA ILE A 112 -4.78 30.25 -12.89
C ILE A 112 -3.55 30.34 -12.00
N MET A 113 -2.90 31.51 -11.95
CA MET A 113 -1.74 31.72 -11.08
C MET A 113 -2.12 31.60 -9.59
N LYS A 114 -3.32 32.08 -9.20
CA LYS A 114 -3.85 31.87 -7.85
C LYS A 114 -4.06 30.39 -7.53
N ILE A 115 -4.53 29.57 -8.48
CA ILE A 115 -4.67 28.12 -8.29
C ILE A 115 -3.30 27.48 -8.00
N PHE A 116 -2.28 27.75 -8.82
CA PHE A 116 -0.95 27.18 -8.60
C PHE A 116 -0.28 27.66 -7.31
N SER A 117 -0.44 28.94 -6.97
CA SER A 117 0.06 29.51 -5.71
C SER A 117 -0.60 28.86 -4.49
N LYS A 118 -1.93 28.68 -4.51
CA LYS A 118 -2.69 28.02 -3.46
C LYS A 118 -2.29 26.56 -3.29
N ILE A 119 -2.03 25.84 -4.39
CA ILE A 119 -1.56 24.46 -4.35
C ILE A 119 -0.18 24.39 -3.69
N ASN A 120 0.76 25.23 -4.12
CA ASN A 120 2.11 25.27 -3.55
C ASN A 120 2.07 25.53 -2.02
N GLN A 121 1.25 26.47 -1.58
CA GLN A 121 1.04 26.74 -0.15
C GLN A 121 0.39 25.54 0.58
N THR A 122 -0.64 24.92 0.00
CA THR A 122 -1.32 23.77 0.61
C THR A 122 -0.36 22.60 0.82
N PHE A 123 0.54 22.38 -0.14
CA PHE A 123 1.57 21.36 -0.02
C PHE A 123 2.65 21.75 1.01
N ASP A 124 3.04 23.02 1.15
CA ASP A 124 3.98 23.43 2.21
C ASP A 124 3.52 23.04 3.63
N TYR A 125 2.21 23.03 3.88
CA TYR A 125 1.63 22.57 5.15
C TYR A 125 1.36 21.06 5.19
N TYR A 126 1.39 20.36 4.05
CA TYR A 126 1.12 18.93 4.01
C TYR A 126 2.31 18.14 4.55
N LEU A 127 2.08 17.21 5.47
CA LEU A 127 3.14 16.37 6.03
C LEU A 127 3.86 15.59 4.92
N ILE A 128 5.18 15.75 4.85
CA ILE A 128 6.06 15.01 3.95
C ILE A 128 5.95 13.50 4.20
N ASN A 129 5.69 13.12 5.46
CA ASN A 129 5.52 11.74 5.88
C ASN A 129 4.14 11.54 6.51
N LYS A 130 3.36 10.60 5.99
CA LYS A 130 2.08 10.21 6.58
C LYS A 130 2.16 8.78 7.08
N ASN A 131 2.04 8.62 8.41
CA ASN A 131 1.90 7.30 9.00
C ASN A 131 0.50 6.76 8.76
N ILE A 132 0.43 5.61 8.10
CA ILE A 132 -0.79 4.85 7.86
C ILE A 132 -0.57 3.48 8.46
N TYR A 133 -1.21 3.22 9.61
CA TYR A 133 -1.11 1.95 10.30
C TYR A 133 0.36 1.62 10.65
N SER A 134 0.88 0.53 10.09
CA SER A 134 2.25 0.03 10.32
C SER A 134 3.23 0.46 9.21
N ILE A 135 2.83 1.39 8.34
CA ILE A 135 3.64 1.85 7.20
C ILE A 135 3.70 3.38 7.21
N GLU A 136 4.89 3.91 6.95
CA GLU A 136 5.11 5.33 6.72
C GLU A 136 5.14 5.62 5.21
N LEU A 137 4.24 6.49 4.73
CA LEU A 137 4.27 6.98 3.35
C LEU A 137 5.12 8.24 3.29
N CYS A 138 6.19 8.21 2.50
CA CYS A 138 7.05 9.36 2.24
C CYS A 138 6.71 10.00 0.89
N PHE A 139 6.27 11.25 0.92
CA PHE A 139 5.90 12.06 -0.25
C PHE A 139 7.00 13.04 -0.67
N LYS A 140 8.20 12.93 -0.11
CA LYS A 140 9.32 13.86 -0.37
C LYS A 140 9.61 14.08 -1.85
N GLN A 141 9.69 13.01 -2.63
CA GLN A 141 9.96 13.09 -4.08
C GLN A 141 8.81 13.75 -4.83
N PHE A 142 7.56 13.45 -4.45
CA PHE A 142 6.36 14.07 -5.02
C PHE A 142 6.34 15.58 -4.73
N HIS A 143 6.64 15.98 -3.49
CA HIS A 143 6.76 17.39 -3.10
C HIS A 143 7.81 18.16 -3.89
N GLN A 144 8.99 17.55 -4.08
CA GLN A 144 10.07 18.16 -4.85
C GLN A 144 9.68 18.37 -6.31
N ALA A 145 9.05 17.36 -6.92
CA ALA A 145 8.53 17.46 -8.27
C ALA A 145 7.46 18.57 -8.36
N LEU A 146 6.50 18.60 -7.42
CA LEU A 146 5.44 19.62 -7.37
C LEU A 146 5.98 21.04 -7.28
N LYS A 147 6.93 21.28 -6.38
CA LYS A 147 7.58 22.58 -6.25
C LYS A 147 8.33 22.99 -7.52
N TYR A 148 9.01 22.06 -8.18
CA TYR A 148 9.70 22.32 -9.43
C TYR A 148 8.72 22.77 -10.51
N HIS A 149 7.64 22.01 -10.72
CA HIS A 149 6.62 22.34 -11.72
C HIS A 149 5.90 23.66 -11.42
N CYS A 150 5.49 23.90 -10.17
CA CYS A 150 4.88 25.19 -9.80
C CYS A 150 5.82 26.38 -10.07
N LYS A 151 7.13 26.24 -9.80
CA LYS A 151 8.11 27.29 -10.15
C LYS A 151 8.25 27.49 -11.65
N GLU A 152 8.21 26.43 -12.45
CA GLU A 152 8.19 26.55 -13.91
C GLU A 152 6.95 27.27 -14.43
N TRP A 153 5.80 27.17 -13.75
CA TRP A 153 4.59 27.92 -14.11
C TRP A 153 4.62 29.39 -13.67
N ILE A 154 5.34 29.73 -12.59
CA ILE A 154 5.41 31.11 -12.06
C ILE A 154 6.51 31.94 -12.74
N ASN A 155 7.64 31.34 -13.10
CA ASN A 155 8.79 32.05 -13.67
C ASN A 155 8.69 32.32 -15.19
N HIS A 156 7.58 31.95 -15.83
CA HIS A 156 7.33 32.10 -17.27
C HIS A 156 5.93 32.66 -17.50
#